data_AF-A0A1Q4AUE9-F1
#
_entry.id   AF-A0A1Q4AUE9-F1
#
_cell.length_a   1.000
_cell.length_b   1.000
_cell.length_c   1.000
_cell.angle_alpha   90.00
_cell.angle_beta   90.00
_cell.angle_gamma   90.00
#
_symmetry.space_group_name_H-M   'P 1'
#
loop_
_entity.id
_entity.type
_entity.pdbx_description
1 polymer ?
#
loop_
_entity_poly.entity_id
_entity_poly.type
_entity_poly.pdbx_seq_one_letter_code
_entity_poly.pdbx_strand_id
1 'polypeptide(L)'
;MGEVQTLKVNADITVAAPTRDPFRATSPEQLAELALQQTYLASGAQSLGDDYPWPYEATDDEGGPLSPLNYYYRECVDFVAWRLNRDAGFPVAPFKWKWADLTPNGGDGSQWLFAWRSNGWPVSDTPIPGSVAYTGGNHVAYVKQVLDGGFVVLEEYNWVPHVYSQRTVPISTVVAFLYPPPA
;
A
#
# COMPACT_ATOMS: atom_id res chain seq x y z
N MET A 1 -35.80 31.21 -67.09
CA MET A 1 -34.34 31.10 -67.29
C MET A 1 -33.71 31.36 -65.94
N GLY A 2 -32.94 30.40 -65.41
CA GLY A 2 -32.64 30.24 -63.99
C GLY A 2 -31.79 31.37 -63.40
N GLU A 3 -32.18 31.79 -62.20
CA GLU A 3 -31.51 32.81 -61.39
C GLU A 3 -30.25 32.22 -60.75
N VAL A 4 -29.10 32.85 -61.00
CA VAL A 4 -27.81 32.45 -60.44
C VAL A 4 -27.71 33.02 -59.03
N GLN A 5 -27.92 32.19 -58.00
CA GLN A 5 -27.71 32.62 -56.61
C GLN A 5 -26.22 32.86 -56.36
N THR A 6 -25.85 34.13 -56.28
CA THR A 6 -24.50 34.54 -55.90
C THR A 6 -24.46 34.67 -54.38
N LEU A 7 -23.80 33.72 -53.69
CA LEU A 7 -23.58 33.79 -52.25
C LEU A 7 -22.66 34.98 -51.93
N LYS A 8 -23.23 36.05 -51.36
CA LYS A 8 -22.43 37.12 -50.74
C LYS A 8 -21.96 36.63 -49.38
N VAL A 9 -20.66 36.41 -49.23
CA VAL A 9 -20.05 36.15 -47.93
C VAL A 9 -19.89 37.48 -47.21
N ASN A 10 -20.53 37.59 -46.06
CA ASN A 10 -20.45 38.75 -45.17
C ASN A 10 -18.99 38.83 -44.65
N ALA A 11 -18.31 39.96 -44.82
CA ALA A 11 -16.94 40.14 -44.32
C ALA A 11 -16.84 40.19 -42.79
N ASP A 12 -17.98 40.24 -42.09
CA ASP A 12 -18.07 40.35 -40.62
C ASP A 12 -18.49 39.02 -39.97
N ILE A 13 -17.93 37.90 -40.42
CA ILE A 13 -17.94 36.68 -39.60
C ILE A 13 -16.72 36.77 -38.69
N THR A 14 -16.90 37.27 -37.47
CA THR A 14 -15.98 36.93 -36.37
C THR A 14 -16.06 35.43 -36.16
N VAL A 15 -15.17 34.70 -36.82
CA VAL A 15 -14.91 33.30 -36.52
C VAL A 15 -14.33 33.29 -35.11
N ALA A 16 -15.14 32.90 -34.13
CA ALA A 16 -14.61 32.52 -32.83
C ALA A 16 -13.57 31.42 -33.12
N ALA A 17 -12.30 31.72 -32.87
CA ALA A 17 -11.23 30.76 -33.04
C ALA A 17 -11.63 29.50 -32.24
N PRO A 18 -11.64 28.31 -32.86
CA PRO A 18 -11.88 27.10 -32.09
C PRO A 18 -10.79 27.03 -31.02
N THR A 19 -11.17 27.21 -29.76
CA THR A 19 -10.32 26.86 -28.64
C THR A 19 -10.15 25.36 -28.72
N ARG A 20 -9.03 24.92 -29.30
CA ARG A 20 -8.58 23.54 -29.16
C ARG A 20 -8.34 23.36 -27.67
N ASP A 21 -9.19 22.58 -27.00
CA ASP A 21 -8.89 22.12 -25.65
C ASP A 21 -7.44 21.65 -25.65
N PRO A 22 -6.58 22.15 -24.76
CA PRO A 22 -5.23 21.63 -24.66
C PRO A 22 -5.39 20.23 -24.09
N PHE A 23 -5.48 19.22 -24.96
CA PHE A 23 -5.10 17.86 -24.63
C PHE A 23 -3.63 17.93 -24.21
N ARG A 24 -3.39 18.22 -22.93
CA ARG A 24 -2.05 18.18 -22.35
C ARG A 24 -1.60 16.73 -22.49
N ALA A 25 -0.51 16.52 -23.22
CA ALA A 25 0.12 15.22 -23.30
C ALA A 25 0.38 14.73 -21.88
N THR A 26 0.03 13.47 -21.61
CA THR A 26 0.33 12.78 -20.36
C THR A 26 1.82 12.95 -20.08
N SER A 27 2.18 13.52 -18.93
CA SER A 27 3.59 13.67 -18.58
C SER A 27 4.22 12.27 -18.39
N PRO A 28 5.55 12.16 -18.48
CA PRO A 28 6.24 10.90 -18.13
C PRO A 28 5.87 10.38 -16.74
N GLU A 29 5.72 11.28 -15.76
CA GLU A 29 5.29 10.96 -14.39
C GLU A 29 3.87 10.37 -14.36
N GLN A 30 2.91 11.01 -15.03
CA GLN A 30 1.53 10.52 -15.11
C GLN A 30 1.44 9.16 -15.82
N LEU A 31 2.31 8.92 -16.81
CA LEU A 31 2.37 7.63 -17.49
C LEU A 31 2.95 6.53 -16.61
N ALA A 32 3.97 6.86 -15.80
CA ALA A 32 4.55 5.93 -14.82
C ALA A 32 3.55 5.56 -13.73
N GLU A 33 2.83 6.54 -13.18
CA GLU A 33 1.76 6.32 -12.19
C GLU A 33 0.65 5.41 -12.75
N LEU A 34 0.20 5.68 -13.98
CA LEU A 34 -0.78 4.82 -14.64
C LEU A 34 -0.25 3.39 -14.84
N ALA A 35 1.04 3.22 -15.18
CA ALA A 35 1.63 1.91 -15.35
C ALA A 35 1.71 1.12 -14.02
N LEU A 36 2.04 1.78 -12.91
CA LEU A 36 2.00 1.18 -11.57
C LEU A 36 0.58 0.77 -11.20
N GLN A 37 -0.40 1.64 -11.44
CA GLN A 37 -1.80 1.35 -11.18
C GLN A 37 -2.29 0.14 -12.01
N GLN A 38 -1.96 0.07 -13.30
CA GLN A 38 -2.34 -1.07 -14.13
C GLN A 38 -1.66 -2.36 -13.68
N THR A 39 -0.39 -2.30 -13.27
CA THR A 39 0.34 -3.45 -12.69
C THR A 39 -0.37 -3.97 -11.44
N TYR A 40 -0.77 -3.07 -10.53
CA TYR A 40 -1.54 -3.44 -9.34
C TYR A 40 -2.87 -4.09 -9.69
N LEU A 41 -3.66 -3.51 -10.59
CA LEU A 41 -4.95 -4.06 -11.02
C LEU A 41 -4.80 -5.46 -11.66
N ALA A 42 -3.71 -5.71 -12.38
CA ALA A 42 -3.42 -6.99 -13.00
C ALA A 42 -2.87 -8.05 -12.02
N SER A 43 -2.39 -7.65 -10.84
CA SER A 43 -1.73 -8.54 -9.87
C SER A 43 -2.68 -9.53 -9.17
N GLY A 44 -3.98 -9.22 -9.12
CA GLY A 44 -4.96 -9.96 -8.33
C GLY A 44 -4.92 -9.65 -6.82
N ALA A 45 -4.09 -8.72 -6.35
CA ALA A 45 -4.01 -8.34 -4.94
C ALA A 45 -5.36 -7.93 -4.35
N GLN A 46 -6.13 -7.10 -5.07
CA GLN A 46 -7.45 -6.65 -4.64
C GLN A 46 -8.44 -7.82 -4.47
N SER A 47 -8.40 -8.82 -5.34
CA SER A 47 -9.30 -9.99 -5.22
C SER A 47 -8.91 -10.91 -4.06
N LEU A 48 -7.64 -10.88 -3.65
CA LEU A 48 -7.15 -11.54 -2.44
C LEU A 48 -7.51 -10.75 -1.16
N GLY A 49 -8.06 -9.54 -1.27
CA GLY A 49 -8.49 -8.71 -0.15
C GLY A 49 -7.44 -7.70 0.31
N ASP A 50 -6.54 -7.29 -0.58
CA ASP A 50 -5.71 -6.12 -0.35
C ASP A 50 -6.56 -4.84 -0.35
N ASP A 51 -6.48 -4.12 0.75
CA ASP A 51 -7.19 -2.88 1.06
C ASP A 51 -6.22 -1.78 1.54
N TYR A 52 -4.91 -2.03 1.40
CA TYR A 52 -3.88 -1.05 1.70
C TYR A 52 -4.07 0.20 0.82
N PRO A 53 -4.05 1.42 1.39
CA PRO A 53 -4.44 2.63 0.68
C PRO A 53 -3.42 3.11 -0.36
N TRP A 54 -2.19 2.59 -0.33
CA TRP A 54 -1.07 3.04 -1.16
C TRP A 54 -0.47 1.91 -2.02
N PRO A 55 -1.29 1.10 -2.73
CA PRO A 55 -0.79 -0.14 -3.30
C PRO A 55 0.04 0.04 -4.58
N TYR A 56 0.07 1.27 -5.13
CA TYR A 56 0.80 1.65 -6.34
C TYR A 56 1.59 2.96 -6.16
N GLU A 57 1.81 3.41 -4.92
CA GLU A 57 2.74 4.52 -4.66
C GLU A 57 4.17 4.10 -4.98
N ALA A 58 5.00 5.08 -5.37
CA ALA A 58 6.40 4.82 -5.71
C ALA A 58 7.17 4.30 -4.49
N THR A 59 7.94 3.23 -4.68
CA THR A 59 8.82 2.62 -3.68
C THR A 59 10.14 3.38 -3.53
N ASP A 60 10.97 3.02 -2.56
CA ASP A 60 12.25 3.68 -2.31
C ASP A 60 13.23 3.57 -3.50
N ASP A 61 13.31 2.38 -4.11
CA ASP A 61 14.08 2.09 -5.32
C ASP A 61 13.52 2.77 -6.59
N GLU A 62 12.23 3.14 -6.57
CA GLU A 62 11.59 4.00 -7.58
C GLU A 62 11.77 5.51 -7.28
N GLY A 63 12.43 5.86 -6.16
CA GLY A 63 12.66 7.25 -5.73
C GLY A 63 11.49 7.88 -4.98
N GLY A 64 10.56 7.05 -4.49
CA GLY A 64 9.37 7.46 -3.75
C GLY A 64 9.66 7.97 -2.32
N PRO A 65 8.73 8.73 -1.74
CA PRO A 65 8.87 9.26 -0.38
C PRO A 65 8.45 8.23 0.68
N LEU A 66 8.56 8.62 1.95
CA LEU A 66 7.96 7.88 3.06
C LEU A 66 6.44 8.08 3.08
N SER A 67 5.74 7.05 3.55
CA SER A 67 4.32 7.08 3.87
C SER A 67 4.02 7.99 5.07
N PRO A 68 2.73 8.29 5.34
CA PRO A 68 2.31 8.95 6.57
C PRO A 68 2.64 8.21 7.88
N LEU A 69 2.97 6.91 7.81
CA LEU A 69 3.47 6.10 8.93
C LEU A 69 4.99 6.21 9.11
N ASN A 70 5.64 6.95 8.22
CA ASN A 70 7.08 7.18 8.09
C ASN A 70 7.90 5.98 7.61
N TYR A 71 7.28 4.94 7.04
CA TYR A 71 7.99 3.86 6.35
C TYR A 71 7.91 4.05 4.83
N TYR A 72 8.77 3.39 4.05
CA TYR A 72 8.63 3.39 2.60
C TYR A 72 7.38 2.62 2.16
N TYR A 73 6.72 3.10 1.10
CA TYR A 73 5.52 2.47 0.58
C TYR A 73 5.79 1.05 0.10
N ARG A 74 4.77 0.19 0.22
CA ARG A 74 4.79 -1.20 -0.28
C ARG A 74 5.88 -2.08 0.35
N GLU A 75 6.49 -1.62 1.42
CA GLU A 75 7.35 -2.40 2.30
C GLU A 75 6.54 -3.20 3.32
N CYS A 76 7.12 -4.31 3.81
CA CYS A 76 6.47 -5.18 4.78
C CYS A 76 6.06 -4.41 6.05
N VAL A 77 6.95 -3.55 6.54
CA VAL A 77 6.76 -2.76 7.76
C VAL A 77 5.65 -1.72 7.64
N ASP A 78 5.49 -1.09 6.47
CA ASP A 78 4.46 -0.06 6.25
C ASP A 78 3.07 -0.70 6.20
N PHE A 79 2.94 -1.79 5.45
CA PHE A 79 1.70 -2.54 5.34
C PHE A 79 1.24 -3.09 6.71
N VAL A 80 2.13 -3.72 7.46
CA VAL A 80 1.81 -4.28 8.78
C VAL A 80 1.47 -3.16 9.77
N ALA A 81 2.22 -2.06 9.78
CA ALA A 81 1.88 -0.89 10.59
C ALA A 81 0.50 -0.34 10.24
N TRP A 82 0.15 -0.26 8.94
CA TRP A 82 -1.17 0.17 8.50
C TRP A 82 -2.28 -0.79 8.97
N ARG A 83 -2.11 -2.11 8.82
CA ARG A 83 -3.07 -3.12 9.30
C ARG A 83 -3.36 -2.97 10.80
N LEU A 84 -2.31 -2.81 11.62
CA LEU A 84 -2.46 -2.57 13.06
C LEU A 84 -3.28 -1.30 13.35
N ASN A 85 -3.01 -0.20 12.64
CA ASN A 85 -3.75 1.04 12.80
C ASN A 85 -5.21 0.91 12.37
N ARG A 86 -5.47 0.27 11.22
CA ARG A 86 -6.82 -0.01 10.72
C ARG A 86 -7.65 -0.76 11.77
N ASP A 87 -7.09 -1.82 12.33
CA ASP A 87 -7.80 -2.67 13.30
C ASP A 87 -7.98 -2.00 14.67
N ALA A 88 -7.14 -1.02 14.99
CA ALA A 88 -7.33 -0.14 16.15
C ALA A 88 -8.32 1.02 15.90
N GLY A 89 -8.93 1.11 14.71
CA GLY A 89 -9.90 2.14 14.35
C GLY A 89 -9.30 3.42 13.77
N PHE A 90 -8.02 3.39 13.35
CA PHE A 90 -7.29 4.51 12.72
C PHE A 90 -6.85 4.17 11.29
N PRO A 91 -7.78 3.85 10.36
CA PRO A 91 -7.42 3.46 8.98
C PRO A 91 -6.87 4.63 8.14
N VAL A 92 -7.06 5.86 8.61
CA VAL A 92 -6.58 7.11 8.00
C VAL A 92 -5.96 7.99 9.09
N ALA A 93 -5.20 9.01 8.68
CA ALA A 93 -4.59 9.95 9.61
C ALA A 93 -5.64 10.64 10.53
N PRO A 94 -5.32 10.90 11.80
CA PRO A 94 -4.05 10.59 12.47
C PRO A 94 -3.91 9.10 12.79
N PHE A 95 -2.75 8.53 12.47
CA PHE A 95 -2.43 7.14 12.83
C PHE A 95 -2.00 7.06 14.30
N LYS A 96 -2.39 5.95 14.95
CA LYS A 96 -2.09 5.66 16.35
C LYS A 96 -0.64 5.23 16.57
N TRP A 97 -0.10 4.40 15.68
CA TRP A 97 1.28 3.95 15.72
C TRP A 97 1.98 4.22 14.40
N LYS A 98 3.22 4.69 14.48
CA LYS A 98 4.09 4.96 13.34
C LYS A 98 5.45 4.31 13.57
N TRP A 99 6.40 4.54 12.66
CA TRP A 99 7.80 4.13 12.81
C TRP A 99 8.34 4.35 14.23
N ALA A 100 8.15 5.55 14.77
CA ALA A 100 8.70 5.94 16.07
C ALA A 100 8.19 5.07 17.23
N ASP A 101 7.02 4.45 17.09
CA ASP A 101 6.41 3.61 18.11
C ASP A 101 6.78 2.13 17.91
N LEU A 102 6.75 1.67 16.66
CA LEU A 102 6.85 0.24 16.31
C LEU A 102 8.29 -0.23 16.06
N THR A 103 9.17 0.65 15.55
CA THR A 103 10.57 0.34 15.21
C THR A 103 11.48 1.57 15.40
N PRO A 104 11.61 2.12 16.62
CA PRO A 104 12.30 3.39 16.87
C PRO A 104 13.79 3.42 16.49
N ASN A 105 14.43 2.27 16.27
CA ASN A 105 15.89 2.17 16.14
C ASN A 105 16.38 2.07 14.68
N GLY A 106 15.51 2.18 13.68
CA GLY A 106 15.92 2.07 12.26
C GLY A 106 14.86 1.67 11.25
N GLY A 107 13.62 1.41 11.65
CA GLY A 107 12.50 1.35 10.69
C GLY A 107 12.32 0.04 9.93
N ASP A 108 13.09 -0.99 10.28
CA ASP A 108 13.12 -2.23 9.52
C ASP A 108 12.48 -3.41 10.29
N GLY A 109 12.13 -4.48 9.56
CA GLY A 109 11.44 -5.65 10.08
C GLY A 109 12.20 -6.35 11.22
N SER A 110 13.54 -6.28 11.22
CA SER A 110 14.36 -6.97 12.22
C SER A 110 14.19 -6.42 13.63
N GLN A 111 13.70 -5.19 13.75
CA GLN A 111 13.57 -4.49 15.03
C GLN A 111 12.27 -4.77 15.77
N TRP A 112 11.25 -5.28 15.08
CA TRP A 112 9.89 -5.40 15.61
C TRP A 112 9.83 -6.22 16.90
N LEU A 113 10.48 -7.39 16.93
CA LEU A 113 10.50 -8.24 18.13
C LEU A 113 11.17 -7.53 19.32
N PHE A 114 12.28 -6.83 19.08
CA PHE A 114 12.97 -6.07 20.13
C PHE A 114 12.10 -4.90 20.62
N ALA A 115 11.49 -4.15 19.71
CA ALA A 115 10.63 -3.02 20.04
C ALA A 115 9.41 -3.44 20.87
N TRP A 116 8.76 -4.57 20.51
CA TRP A 116 7.66 -5.12 21.30
C TRP A 116 8.08 -5.45 22.73
N ARG A 117 9.21 -6.14 22.87
CA ARG A 117 9.77 -6.50 24.18
C ARG A 117 10.15 -5.25 24.98
N SER A 118 10.75 -4.27 24.34
CA SER A 118 11.16 -3.00 24.98
C SER A 118 9.97 -2.19 25.48
N ASN A 119 8.85 -2.23 24.76
CA ASN A 119 7.60 -1.59 25.17
C ASN A 119 6.82 -2.40 26.23
N GLY A 120 7.25 -3.63 26.54
CA GLY A 120 6.51 -4.54 27.42
C GLY A 120 5.20 -5.04 26.79
N TRP A 121 5.07 -4.99 25.47
CA TRP A 121 3.89 -5.48 24.77
C TRP A 121 3.90 -7.00 24.64
N PRO A 122 2.72 -7.65 24.50
CA PRO A 122 2.65 -9.10 24.52
C PRO A 122 3.33 -9.73 23.30
N VAL A 123 4.20 -10.69 23.57
CA VAL A 123 4.86 -11.55 22.58
C VAL A 123 4.50 -12.99 22.91
N SER A 124 4.03 -13.74 21.93
CA SER A 124 3.49 -15.10 22.10
C SER A 124 4.04 -16.06 21.06
N ASP A 125 4.01 -17.36 21.36
CA ASP A 125 4.20 -18.45 20.40
C ASP A 125 2.87 -18.89 19.76
N THR A 126 1.75 -18.42 20.30
CA THR A 126 0.39 -18.77 19.87
C THR A 126 -0.18 -17.62 19.04
N PRO A 127 -0.54 -17.84 17.76
CA PRO A 127 -1.06 -16.78 16.91
C PRO A 127 -2.48 -16.40 17.28
N ILE A 128 -2.82 -15.14 17.02
CA ILE A 128 -4.20 -14.66 16.92
C ILE A 128 -4.35 -13.86 15.61
N PRO A 129 -5.54 -13.84 14.97
CA PRO A 129 -5.82 -12.85 13.94
C PRO A 129 -5.53 -11.45 14.49
N GLY A 130 -4.85 -10.60 13.71
CA GLY A 130 -4.41 -9.29 14.19
C GLY A 130 -2.96 -9.23 14.66
N SER A 131 -2.36 -10.37 15.03
CA SER A 131 -0.96 -10.38 15.46
C SER A 131 0.00 -10.22 14.28
N VAL A 132 1.20 -9.72 14.57
CA VAL A 132 2.31 -9.65 13.63
C VAL A 132 3.12 -10.94 13.72
N ALA A 133 3.28 -11.63 12.61
CA ALA A 133 4.18 -12.77 12.49
C ALA A 133 5.60 -12.25 12.21
N TYR A 134 6.49 -12.41 13.19
CA TYR A 134 7.92 -12.16 13.04
C TYR A 134 8.62 -13.47 12.66
N THR A 135 9.26 -13.54 11.49
CA THR A 135 9.86 -14.77 10.95
C THR A 135 11.36 -14.91 11.23
N GLY A 136 11.96 -13.97 11.96
CA GLY A 136 13.42 -13.95 12.21
C GLY A 136 14.18 -13.40 11.01
N GLY A 137 14.76 -12.21 11.15
CA GLY A 137 15.39 -11.47 10.07
C GLY A 137 14.65 -10.18 9.75
N ASN A 138 14.86 -9.64 8.55
CA ASN A 138 14.30 -8.36 8.14
C ASN A 138 12.95 -8.51 7.41
N HIS A 139 11.98 -9.21 8.03
CA HIS A 139 10.64 -9.36 7.48
C HIS A 139 9.58 -9.56 8.56
N VAL A 140 8.41 -8.97 8.33
CA VAL A 140 7.22 -9.11 9.16
C VAL A 140 5.99 -9.30 8.28
N ALA A 141 5.00 -10.03 8.78
CA ALA A 141 3.73 -10.23 8.10
C ALA A 141 2.56 -10.07 9.07
N TYR A 142 1.37 -9.81 8.56
CA TYR A 142 0.15 -9.70 9.35
C TYR A 142 -0.60 -11.04 9.38
N VAL A 143 -1.00 -11.52 10.56
CA VAL A 143 -1.80 -12.74 10.69
C VAL A 143 -3.26 -12.43 10.36
N LYS A 144 -3.67 -12.82 9.16
CA LYS A 144 -5.06 -12.70 8.69
C LYS A 144 -5.99 -13.68 9.40
N GLN A 145 -5.56 -14.94 9.46
CA GLN A 145 -6.38 -16.03 9.98
C GLN A 145 -5.50 -17.13 10.60
N VAL A 146 -5.99 -17.74 11.68
CA VAL A 146 -5.45 -18.97 12.24
C VAL A 146 -6.32 -20.13 11.75
N LEU A 147 -5.70 -21.16 11.19
CA LEU A 147 -6.37 -22.33 10.66
C LEU A 147 -6.24 -23.51 11.63
N ASP A 148 -7.21 -24.42 11.55
CA ASP A 148 -7.10 -25.73 12.19
C ASP A 148 -5.88 -26.49 11.63
N GLY A 149 -5.25 -27.31 12.47
CA GLY A 149 -4.09 -28.12 12.06
C GLY A 149 -2.72 -27.42 12.16
N GLY A 150 -2.65 -26.24 12.79
CA GLY A 150 -1.37 -25.60 13.13
C GLY A 150 -0.79 -24.72 12.02
N PHE A 151 -1.66 -24.10 11.23
CA PHE A 151 -1.28 -23.19 10.14
C PHE A 151 -1.85 -21.78 10.37
N VAL A 152 -1.19 -20.79 9.78
CA VAL A 152 -1.68 -19.41 9.72
C VAL A 152 -1.68 -18.92 8.27
N VAL A 153 -2.67 -18.10 7.94
CA VAL A 153 -2.69 -17.31 6.71
C VAL A 153 -2.09 -15.94 7.03
N LEU A 154 -1.00 -15.63 6.36
CA LEU A 154 -0.30 -14.36 6.45
C LEU A 154 -0.69 -13.47 5.28
N GLU A 155 -0.87 -12.17 5.55
CA GLU A 155 -0.92 -11.10 4.55
C GLU A 155 0.35 -10.28 4.66
N GLU A 156 0.98 -9.97 3.53
CA GLU A 156 2.27 -9.29 3.53
C GLU A 156 2.53 -8.56 2.23
N TYR A 157 3.29 -7.47 2.35
CA TYR A 157 3.97 -6.82 1.25
C TYR A 157 5.46 -7.16 1.30
N ASN A 158 6.12 -7.01 0.16
CA ASN A 158 7.57 -7.20 0.02
C ASN A 158 8.11 -8.59 0.36
N TRP A 159 7.25 -9.63 0.36
CA TRP A 159 7.72 -11.03 0.26
C TRP A 159 8.16 -11.34 -1.16
N VAL A 160 7.32 -10.92 -2.12
CA VAL A 160 7.74 -10.63 -3.50
C VAL A 160 7.97 -9.13 -3.56
N PRO A 161 9.07 -8.64 -4.17
CA PRO A 161 9.43 -7.23 -4.14
C PRO A 161 8.25 -6.29 -4.39
N HIS A 162 7.90 -5.49 -3.39
CA HIS A 162 6.87 -4.44 -3.43
C HIS A 162 5.46 -4.87 -3.86
N VAL A 163 5.13 -6.16 -3.71
CA VAL A 163 3.83 -6.73 -4.11
C VAL A 163 3.14 -7.37 -2.92
N TYR A 164 1.83 -7.16 -2.84
CA TYR A 164 0.96 -7.85 -1.89
C TYR A 164 0.90 -9.35 -2.18
N SER A 165 0.97 -10.16 -1.12
CA SER A 165 0.78 -11.59 -1.22
C SER A 165 0.12 -12.16 0.03
N GLN A 166 -0.44 -13.36 -0.12
CA GLN A 166 -0.87 -14.19 0.99
C GLN A 166 -0.12 -15.52 0.97
N ARG A 167 0.26 -16.00 2.15
CA ARG A 167 0.88 -17.31 2.32
C ARG A 167 0.23 -18.06 3.46
N THR A 168 0.02 -19.36 3.26
CA THR A 168 -0.31 -20.28 4.35
C THR A 168 0.96 -20.97 4.80
N VAL A 169 1.34 -20.75 6.05
CA VAL A 169 2.58 -21.31 6.63
C VAL A 169 2.30 -22.06 7.93
N PRO A 170 3.10 -23.07 8.29
CA PRO A 170 3.03 -23.69 9.60
C PRO A 170 3.34 -22.67 10.70
N ILE A 171 2.64 -22.74 11.83
CA ILE A 171 2.91 -21.89 13.01
C ILE A 171 4.37 -22.04 13.45
N SER A 172 4.92 -23.25 13.35
CA SER A 172 6.30 -23.57 13.73
C SER A 172 7.39 -22.87 12.91
N THR A 173 7.05 -22.27 11.76
CA THR A 173 8.02 -21.47 10.97
C THR A 173 8.08 -20.01 11.39
N VAL A 174 7.16 -19.55 12.27
CA VAL A 174 7.14 -18.18 12.78
C VAL A 174 7.91 -18.14 14.09
N VAL A 175 8.81 -17.17 14.25
CA VAL A 175 9.67 -17.04 15.44
C VAL A 175 8.87 -16.50 16.62
N ALA A 176 8.00 -15.53 16.39
CA ALA A 176 7.13 -14.97 17.41
C ALA A 176 5.89 -14.31 16.79
N PHE A 177 4.79 -14.33 17.53
CA PHE A 177 3.60 -13.52 17.25
C PHE A 177 3.58 -12.32 18.19
N LEU A 178 3.68 -11.13 17.61
CA LEU A 178 3.62 -9.87 18.34
C LEU A 178 2.16 -9.43 18.36
N TYR A 179 1.53 -9.42 19.53
CA TYR A 179 0.11 -9.09 19.62
C TYR A 179 -0.10 -7.60 19.40
N PRO A 180 -1.29 -7.17 18.92
CA PRO A 180 -1.58 -5.75 18.73
C PRO A 180 -1.20 -4.94 19.97
N PRO A 181 -0.56 -3.77 19.81
CA PRO A 181 -0.20 -2.97 20.97
C PRO A 181 -1.44 -2.59 21.78
N PRO A 182 -1.34 -2.46 23.12
CA PRO A 182 -2.46 -2.08 23.97
C PRO A 182 -3.10 -0.76 23.55
N ALA A 183 -4.40 -0.65 23.81
CA ALA A 183 -5.18 0.53 23.46
C ALA A 183 -4.80 1.78 24.27
#